data_AF-A0A955CK04-F1
#
_entry.id   AF-A0A955CK04-F1
#
_cell.length_a   1.000
_cell.length_b   1.000
_cell.length_c   1.000
_cell.angle_alpha   90.00
_cell.angle_beta   90.00
_cell.angle_gamma   90.00
#
_symmetry.space_group_name_H-M   'P 1'
#
loop_
_entity.id
_entity.type
_entity.pdbx_description
1 polymer ?
#
loop_
_entity_poly.entity_id
_entity_poly.type
_entity_poly.pdbx_seq_one_letter_code
_entity_poly.pdbx_strand_id
1 'polypeptide(L)'
;MRSSSFVRAVSILVLTALVLGGTSAAFAQRRNNGTYLKGKGELMDFRPGFLQVKDKEENVWILKVEAKPEDIVVEGTAEASWLQPGMFVRFTAQLSKKGQAEAPIEKLTVYTPRPDYVTGVIEEPNEGAPFVFGEEPAAEKKKTPNASSYLVAGQLVRVNGNEILVNANGPRVTATIAAEPEIDVELLGDYSMVRKGDTVSFKGRAFQLGQAVVDKVEVKATEPFKAAEQPEPPAKKKRSRRRRNETPEPSTTESAE
;
A
#
# COMPACT_ATOMS: atom_id res chain seq x y z
N MET A 1 43.21 46.21 -86.42
CA MET A 1 42.60 45.63 -87.64
C MET A 1 42.26 44.17 -87.35
N ARG A 2 40.98 43.80 -87.58
CA ARG A 2 40.43 42.47 -87.94
C ARG A 2 40.74 41.31 -86.98
N SER A 3 39.73 40.85 -86.21
CA SER A 3 38.77 39.78 -86.57
C SER A 3 39.47 38.42 -86.75
N SER A 4 39.03 37.29 -86.21
CA SER A 4 37.67 36.82 -86.01
C SER A 4 37.70 35.51 -85.23
N SER A 5 36.68 35.34 -84.41
CA SER A 5 36.16 34.12 -83.80
C SER A 5 36.07 32.94 -84.77
N PHE A 6 36.31 31.70 -84.31
CA PHE A 6 35.59 30.54 -84.83
C PHE A 6 35.32 29.49 -83.74
N VAL A 7 34.03 29.23 -83.58
CA VAL A 7 33.37 28.29 -82.69
C VAL A 7 33.27 26.92 -83.38
N ARG A 8 33.66 25.83 -82.71
CA ARG A 8 33.11 24.46 -82.87
C ARG A 8 33.32 23.74 -81.52
N ALA A 9 32.32 23.60 -80.64
CA ALA A 9 31.13 22.74 -80.69
C ALA A 9 31.43 21.22 -80.49
N VAL A 10 31.06 20.75 -79.29
CA VAL A 10 30.31 19.51 -78.98
C VAL A 10 31.03 18.15 -79.06
N SER A 11 31.28 17.55 -77.88
CA SER A 11 30.93 16.15 -77.48
C SER A 11 31.55 15.87 -76.10
N ILE A 12 30.87 16.17 -74.99
CA ILE A 12 30.10 15.22 -74.17
C ILE A 12 30.86 13.90 -73.89
N LEU A 13 31.54 13.84 -72.74
CA LEU A 13 31.48 12.67 -71.87
C LEU A 13 31.45 13.15 -70.41
N VAL A 14 30.22 13.25 -69.93
CA VAL A 14 29.85 13.52 -68.53
C VAL A 14 30.26 12.29 -67.71
N LEU A 15 31.23 12.44 -66.81
CA LEU A 15 31.48 11.45 -65.75
C LEU A 15 31.11 12.08 -64.41
N THR A 16 29.81 12.21 -64.19
CA THR A 16 29.22 12.54 -62.88
C THR A 16 29.53 11.39 -61.92
N ALA A 17 30.33 11.66 -60.89
CA ALA A 17 30.51 10.78 -59.76
C ALA A 17 29.20 10.74 -58.94
N LEU A 18 28.29 9.85 -59.36
CA LEU A 18 27.08 9.52 -58.64
C LEU A 18 27.44 8.51 -57.53
N VAL A 19 27.94 9.02 -56.40
CA VAL A 19 28.02 8.25 -55.16
C VAL A 19 26.59 8.08 -54.64
N LEU A 20 25.86 7.11 -55.17
CA LEU A 20 24.65 6.59 -54.53
C LEU A 20 25.08 5.78 -53.31
N GLY A 21 25.25 6.50 -52.20
CA GLY A 21 25.26 5.93 -50.87
C GLY A 21 23.90 5.30 -50.57
N GLY A 22 23.70 4.06 -51.02
CA GLY A 22 22.66 3.18 -50.53
C GLY A 22 23.05 2.60 -49.18
N THR A 23 23.24 3.45 -48.18
CA THR A 23 23.34 2.98 -46.79
C THR A 23 21.96 2.52 -46.35
N SER A 24 21.83 1.20 -46.29
CA SER A 24 20.90 0.42 -45.49
C SER A 24 19.95 1.27 -44.64
N ALA A 25 18.77 1.58 -45.15
CA ALA A 25 17.59 1.79 -44.31
C ALA A 25 17.10 0.44 -43.76
N ALA A 26 18.02 -0.33 -43.17
CA ALA A 26 17.68 -1.04 -41.97
C ALA A 26 17.60 0.04 -40.90
N PHE A 27 16.49 0.77 -40.87
CA PHE A 27 15.97 1.22 -39.60
C PHE A 27 15.88 -0.07 -38.80
N ALA A 28 16.93 -0.29 -38.02
CA ALA A 28 16.96 -1.26 -36.99
C ALA A 28 15.72 -0.93 -36.17
N GLN A 29 14.67 -1.71 -36.40
CA GLN A 29 13.81 -2.16 -35.34
C GLN A 29 14.74 -2.96 -34.41
N ARG A 30 15.67 -2.26 -33.75
CA ARG A 30 16.15 -2.64 -32.43
C ARG A 30 14.85 -2.68 -31.66
N ARG A 31 14.28 -3.87 -31.57
CA ARG A 31 13.67 -4.30 -30.33
C ARG A 31 14.72 -3.93 -29.29
N ASN A 32 14.55 -2.76 -28.69
CA ASN A 32 15.21 -2.43 -27.46
C ASN A 32 14.77 -3.58 -26.55
N ASN A 33 15.65 -4.57 -26.39
CA ASN A 33 15.55 -5.49 -25.28
C ASN A 33 15.64 -4.57 -24.07
N GLY A 34 14.47 -4.12 -23.61
CA GLY A 34 14.32 -2.94 -22.78
C GLY A 34 15.26 -3.10 -21.62
N THR A 35 16.27 -2.22 -21.55
CA THR A 35 17.22 -2.26 -20.46
C THR A 35 16.41 -2.10 -19.19
N TYR A 36 16.43 -3.14 -18.36
CA TYR A 36 15.75 -3.10 -17.07
C TYR A 36 16.44 -2.03 -16.24
N LEU A 37 15.69 -1.00 -15.92
CA LEU A 37 16.11 0.09 -15.07
C LEU A 37 15.64 -0.21 -13.65
N LYS A 38 16.58 -0.21 -12.72
CA LYS A 38 16.31 -0.21 -11.28
C LYS A 38 16.75 1.14 -10.75
N GLY A 39 15.85 1.84 -10.07
CA GLY A 39 16.11 3.17 -9.52
C GLY A 39 15.59 3.28 -8.10
N LYS A 40 16.11 4.28 -7.39
CA LYS A 40 15.63 4.68 -6.08
C LYS A 40 15.62 6.20 -6.04
N GLY A 41 14.54 6.80 -5.57
CA GLY A 41 14.46 8.26 -5.45
C GLY A 41 13.36 8.70 -4.49
N GLU A 42 13.18 10.00 -4.42
CA GLU A 42 12.17 10.65 -3.60
C GLU A 42 10.92 10.95 -4.44
N LEU A 43 9.73 10.68 -3.92
CA LEU A 43 8.48 10.97 -4.60
C LEU A 43 8.19 12.47 -4.57
N MET A 44 8.09 13.09 -5.74
CA MET A 44 7.74 14.51 -5.88
C MET A 44 6.25 14.71 -6.11
N ASP A 45 5.64 13.84 -6.91
CA ASP A 45 4.23 13.91 -7.22
C ASP A 45 3.68 12.53 -7.61
N PHE A 46 2.38 12.34 -7.46
CA PHE A 46 1.73 11.11 -7.86
C PHE A 46 0.33 11.38 -8.41
N ARG A 47 -0.06 10.59 -9.41
CA ARG A 47 -1.40 10.52 -9.97
C ARG A 47 -1.73 9.05 -10.24
N PRO A 48 -3.01 8.68 -10.35
CA PRO A 48 -3.38 7.31 -10.72
C PRO A 48 -2.63 6.84 -11.99
N GLY A 49 -1.84 5.79 -11.85
CA GLY A 49 -1.03 5.18 -12.91
C GLY A 49 0.33 5.84 -13.18
N PHE A 50 0.66 6.96 -12.54
CA PHE A 50 1.91 7.69 -12.75
C PHE A 50 2.54 8.21 -11.45
N LEU A 51 3.83 7.93 -11.25
CA LEU A 51 4.63 8.46 -10.15
C LEU A 51 5.74 9.35 -10.71
N GLN A 52 6.00 10.48 -10.06
CA GLN A 52 7.12 11.36 -10.39
C GLN A 52 8.16 11.26 -9.29
N VAL A 53 9.35 10.76 -9.64
CA VAL A 53 10.42 10.47 -8.69
C VAL A 53 11.66 11.29 -9.04
N LYS A 54 12.29 11.89 -8.03
CA LYS A 54 13.57 12.58 -8.16
C LYS A 54 14.67 11.65 -7.66
N ASP A 55 15.63 11.31 -8.52
CA ASP A 55 16.80 10.53 -8.12
C ASP A 55 17.81 11.41 -7.36
N LYS A 56 18.84 10.79 -6.76
CA LYS A 56 19.94 11.47 -6.07
C LYS A 56 20.71 12.44 -6.97
N GLU A 57 20.73 12.18 -8.27
CA GLU A 57 21.34 13.04 -9.29
C GLU A 57 20.44 14.22 -9.71
N GLU A 58 19.35 14.46 -8.99
CA GLU A 58 18.31 15.46 -9.28
C GLU A 58 17.54 15.25 -10.59
N ASN A 59 17.78 14.13 -11.27
CA ASN A 59 17.04 13.72 -12.45
C ASN A 59 15.59 13.37 -12.08
N VAL A 60 14.64 13.98 -12.80
CA VAL A 60 13.20 13.74 -12.62
C VAL A 60 12.76 12.62 -13.56
N TRP A 61 12.21 11.56 -12.97
CA TRP A 61 11.66 10.41 -13.68
C TRP A 61 10.14 10.37 -13.56
N ILE A 62 9.47 10.15 -14.69
CA ILE A 62 8.05 9.85 -14.74
C ILE A 62 7.89 8.34 -14.92
N LEU A 63 7.37 7.69 -13.89
CA LEU A 63 7.16 6.25 -13.84
C LEU A 63 5.69 5.94 -14.15
N LYS A 64 5.43 5.25 -15.25
CA LYS A 64 4.12 4.67 -15.54
C LYS A 64 4.01 3.34 -14.82
N VAL A 65 3.10 3.23 -13.87
CA VAL A 65 2.90 2.01 -13.07
C VAL A 65 2.02 1.03 -13.84
N GLU A 66 2.63 -0.02 -14.36
CA GLU A 66 1.96 -1.19 -14.95
C GLU A 66 2.22 -2.46 -14.13
N ALA A 67 2.58 -2.27 -12.86
CA ALA A 67 2.79 -3.33 -11.88
C ALA A 67 1.47 -4.02 -11.53
N LYS A 68 1.54 -5.33 -11.26
CA LYS A 68 0.43 -6.04 -10.62
C LYS A 68 0.27 -5.55 -9.18
N PRO A 69 -0.92 -5.66 -8.56
CA PRO A 69 -1.10 -5.28 -7.15
C PRO A 69 -0.10 -5.98 -6.21
N GLU A 70 0.26 -7.22 -6.49
CA GLU A 70 1.24 -8.00 -5.72
C GLU A 70 2.67 -7.42 -5.76
N ASP A 71 2.99 -6.67 -6.81
CA ASP A 71 4.32 -6.07 -7.06
C ASP A 71 4.40 -4.60 -6.59
N ILE A 72 3.32 -4.09 -5.99
CA ILE A 72 3.25 -2.77 -5.36
C ILE A 72 3.25 -2.96 -3.86
N VAL A 73 4.32 -2.53 -3.19
CA VAL A 73 4.47 -2.65 -1.73
C VAL A 73 4.64 -1.26 -1.15
N VAL A 74 3.85 -0.93 -0.13
CA VAL A 74 3.98 0.29 0.67
C VAL A 74 4.28 -0.11 2.10
N GLU A 75 5.44 0.32 2.58
CA GLU A 75 5.93 0.10 3.93
C GLU A 75 5.93 1.41 4.71
N GLY A 76 5.61 1.38 6.00
CA GLY A 76 5.73 2.54 6.86
C GLY A 76 5.39 2.23 8.31
N THR A 77 5.41 3.26 9.15
CA THR A 77 4.96 3.19 10.55
C THR A 77 3.64 3.92 10.72
N ALA A 78 2.82 3.57 11.71
CA ALA A 78 1.56 4.26 11.99
C ALA A 78 1.37 4.58 13.47
N GLU A 79 0.51 5.55 13.75
CA GLU A 79 0.02 5.82 15.10
C GLU A 79 -1.19 4.95 15.42
N ALA A 80 -1.43 4.66 16.70
CA ALA A 80 -2.58 3.83 17.14
C ALA A 80 -3.92 4.37 16.64
N SER A 81 -4.06 5.69 16.52
CA SER A 81 -5.27 6.34 15.99
C SER A 81 -5.56 6.00 14.53
N TRP A 82 -4.55 5.59 13.75
CA TRP A 82 -4.71 5.20 12.36
C TRP A 82 -5.41 3.85 12.18
N LEU A 83 -5.44 3.01 13.23
CA LEU A 83 -6.11 1.71 13.20
C LEU A 83 -7.62 1.87 13.02
N GLN A 84 -8.17 1.25 11.98
CA GLN A 84 -9.60 1.27 11.68
C GLN A 84 -10.19 -0.14 11.57
N PRO A 85 -11.46 -0.32 11.98
CA PRO A 85 -12.19 -1.55 11.71
C PRO A 85 -12.13 -1.91 10.22
N GLY A 86 -11.87 -3.19 9.93
CA GLY A 86 -11.72 -3.73 8.59
C GLY A 86 -10.27 -4.00 8.18
N MET A 87 -9.29 -3.36 8.82
CA MET A 87 -7.87 -3.60 8.57
C MET A 87 -7.44 -5.00 9.05
N PHE A 88 -6.48 -5.62 8.36
CA PHE A 88 -5.89 -6.87 8.83
C PHE A 88 -4.64 -6.58 9.66
N VAL A 89 -4.54 -7.24 10.81
CA VAL A 89 -3.49 -7.02 11.79
C VAL A 89 -2.85 -8.34 12.19
N ARG A 90 -1.56 -8.30 12.48
CA ARG A 90 -0.76 -9.41 12.99
C ARG A 90 0.03 -8.95 14.20
N PHE A 91 -0.01 -9.71 15.28
CA PHE A 91 0.80 -9.44 16.48
C PHE A 91 1.02 -10.74 17.26
N THR A 92 2.05 -10.75 18.10
CA THR A 92 2.32 -11.84 19.03
C THR A 92 1.77 -11.46 20.40
N ALA A 93 0.96 -12.33 21.00
CA ALA A 93 0.43 -12.12 22.34
C ALA A 93 0.26 -13.44 23.10
N GLN A 94 0.36 -13.36 24.42
CA GLN A 94 -0.03 -14.44 25.31
C GLN A 94 -1.56 -14.41 25.49
N LEU A 95 -2.24 -15.48 25.10
CA LEU A 95 -3.69 -15.56 25.12
C LEU A 95 -4.17 -16.44 26.26
N SER A 96 -5.15 -15.94 27.02
CA SER A 96 -5.90 -16.75 27.98
C SER A 96 -6.85 -17.73 27.26
N LYS A 97 -7.36 -18.74 27.98
CA LYS A 97 -8.36 -19.71 27.46
C LYS A 97 -9.63 -19.07 26.88
N LYS A 98 -9.90 -17.80 27.19
CA LYS A 98 -11.05 -17.03 26.70
C LYS A 98 -10.72 -16.18 25.46
N GLY A 99 -9.50 -16.24 24.93
CA GLY A 99 -9.05 -15.42 23.81
C GLY A 99 -8.77 -13.96 24.20
N GLN A 100 -8.51 -13.68 25.47
CA GLN A 100 -8.08 -12.34 25.91
C GLN A 100 -6.56 -12.32 26.03
N ALA A 101 -5.92 -11.30 25.46
CA ALA A 101 -4.48 -11.07 25.64
C ALA A 101 -4.19 -10.68 27.09
N GLU A 102 -3.24 -11.36 27.72
CA GLU A 102 -2.87 -11.11 29.12
C GLU A 102 -1.99 -9.87 29.28
N ALA A 103 -1.16 -9.57 28.27
CA ALA A 103 -0.28 -8.42 28.23
C ALA A 103 -0.71 -7.39 27.16
N PRO A 104 -0.43 -6.09 27.37
CA PRO A 104 -0.58 -5.09 26.33
C PRO A 104 0.32 -5.40 25.12
N ILE A 105 -0.18 -5.14 23.92
CA ILE A 105 0.57 -5.34 22.68
C ILE A 105 1.46 -4.13 22.44
N GLU A 106 2.77 -4.36 22.37
CA GLU A 106 3.78 -3.36 22.03
C GLU A 106 4.03 -3.27 20.52
N LYS A 107 3.99 -4.41 19.81
CA LYS A 107 4.27 -4.47 18.37
C LYS A 107 3.10 -5.05 17.59
N LEU A 108 2.65 -4.32 16.56
CA LEU A 108 1.53 -4.72 15.71
C LEU A 108 1.86 -4.43 14.25
N THR A 109 1.62 -5.39 13.35
CA THR A 109 1.78 -5.21 11.91
C THR A 109 0.41 -5.16 11.24
N VAL A 110 0.09 -4.06 10.57
CA VAL A 110 -1.06 -3.93 9.68
C VAL A 110 -0.64 -4.39 8.29
N TYR A 111 -1.40 -5.30 7.67
CA TYR A 111 -1.04 -5.85 6.37
C TYR A 111 -2.25 -6.00 5.43
N THR A 112 -2.02 -6.12 4.14
CA THR A 112 -3.04 -6.55 3.17
C THR A 112 -3.05 -8.09 3.06
N PRO A 113 -4.21 -8.77 3.09
CA PRO A 113 -4.30 -10.22 2.93
C PRO A 113 -3.55 -10.71 1.69
N ARG A 114 -2.67 -11.69 1.90
CA ARG A 114 -1.83 -12.28 0.86
C ARG A 114 -1.76 -13.80 1.06
N PRO A 115 -1.61 -14.58 -0.02
CA PRO A 115 -1.70 -16.05 0.06
C PRO A 115 -0.63 -16.70 0.93
N ASP A 116 0.49 -16.02 1.16
CA ASP A 116 1.58 -16.41 2.05
C ASP A 116 1.32 -16.10 3.54
N TYR A 117 0.33 -15.26 3.86
CA TYR A 117 0.00 -14.92 5.25
C TYR A 117 -1.15 -15.79 5.76
N VAL A 118 -0.81 -16.72 6.64
CA VAL A 118 -1.82 -17.54 7.33
C VAL A 118 -2.57 -16.67 8.34
N THR A 119 -3.89 -16.59 8.16
CA THR A 119 -4.79 -15.96 9.14
C THR A 119 -5.23 -17.00 10.17
N GLY A 120 -5.25 -16.62 11.44
CA GLY A 120 -5.53 -17.54 12.53
C GLY A 120 -4.77 -17.20 13.79
N VAL A 121 -4.96 -18.04 14.80
CA VAL A 121 -4.15 -18.06 16.02
C VAL A 121 -3.19 -19.24 15.87
N ILE A 122 -1.90 -18.92 15.70
CA ILE A 122 -0.85 -19.91 15.48
C ILE A 122 0.01 -19.91 16.74
N GLU A 123 0.27 -21.10 17.31
CA GLU A 123 1.26 -21.24 18.37
C GLU A 123 2.62 -20.94 17.78
N GLU A 124 3.29 -19.90 18.28
CA GLU A 124 4.64 -19.63 17.85
C GLU A 124 5.54 -20.72 18.43
N PRO A 125 6.21 -21.55 17.61
CA PRO A 125 7.22 -22.43 18.13
C PRO A 125 8.33 -21.54 18.69
N ASN A 126 8.60 -21.64 19.99
CA ASN A 126 9.78 -21.02 20.59
C ASN A 126 10.98 -21.31 19.68
N GLU A 127 11.60 -20.27 19.11
CA GLU A 127 12.87 -20.37 18.39
C GLU A 127 13.92 -20.94 19.36
N GLY A 128 14.07 -22.27 19.35
CA GLY A 128 14.82 -23.00 20.36
C GLY A 128 14.31 -24.42 20.63
N ALA A 129 13.11 -24.78 20.16
CA ALA A 129 12.66 -26.17 20.17
C ALA A 129 13.17 -26.88 18.90
N PRO A 130 14.15 -27.81 18.98
CA PRO A 130 14.45 -28.66 17.85
C PRO A 130 13.18 -29.45 17.48
N PHE A 131 12.91 -29.52 16.18
CA PHE A 131 11.93 -30.44 15.60
C PHE A 131 12.35 -31.88 15.99
N VAL A 132 11.80 -32.39 17.09
CA VAL A 132 11.99 -33.78 17.52
C VAL A 132 10.70 -34.53 17.23
N PHE A 133 10.61 -35.05 16.00
CA PHE A 133 9.76 -36.18 15.71
C PHE A 133 10.37 -37.41 16.41
N GLY A 134 9.83 -37.78 17.57
CA GLY A 134 10.11 -39.06 18.23
C GLY A 134 10.84 -38.95 19.57
N GLU A 135 10.31 -39.68 20.55
CA GLU A 135 10.78 -39.90 21.92
C GLU A 135 10.33 -38.92 23.01
N GLU A 136 9.41 -39.44 23.83
CA GLU A 136 9.18 -39.04 25.22
C GLU A 136 10.47 -39.23 26.03
N PRO A 137 10.81 -38.28 26.91
CA PRO A 137 10.93 -38.71 28.30
C PRO A 137 10.33 -37.71 29.30
N ALA A 138 9.81 -38.28 30.38
CA ALA A 138 9.34 -37.59 31.56
C ALA A 138 10.51 -36.93 32.34
N ALA A 139 10.39 -35.63 32.65
CA ALA A 139 10.91 -35.04 33.88
C ALA A 139 10.37 -33.60 34.12
N GLU A 140 9.79 -33.43 35.31
CA GLU A 140 9.73 -32.21 36.13
C GLU A 140 8.84 -31.02 35.71
N LYS A 141 7.63 -31.03 36.30
CA LYS A 141 6.77 -29.87 36.53
C LYS A 141 7.53 -28.75 37.26
N LYS A 142 7.92 -27.70 36.54
CA LYS A 142 8.07 -26.35 37.10
C LYS A 142 6.81 -25.53 36.79
N LYS A 143 6.15 -25.06 37.84
CA LYS A 143 5.02 -24.12 37.77
C LYS A 143 5.52 -22.75 37.31
N THR A 144 5.18 -22.37 36.08
CA THR A 144 4.99 -20.98 35.63
C THR A 144 3.74 -20.97 34.74
N PRO A 145 2.91 -19.92 34.78
CA PRO A 145 1.58 -19.97 34.17
C PRO A 145 1.70 -20.27 32.67
N ASN A 146 0.82 -21.12 32.17
CA ASN A 146 0.75 -21.57 30.78
C ASN A 146 0.42 -20.41 29.86
N ALA A 147 1.39 -19.55 29.57
CA ALA A 147 1.26 -18.44 28.65
C ALA A 147 2.06 -18.78 27.39
N SER A 148 1.55 -19.73 26.61
CA SER A 148 2.02 -19.97 25.25
C SER A 148 1.86 -18.66 24.46
N SER A 149 2.93 -18.22 23.80
CA SER A 149 2.88 -17.10 22.87
C SER A 149 2.17 -17.54 21.60
N TYR A 150 1.16 -16.77 21.21
CA TYR A 150 0.41 -17.00 19.99
C TYR A 150 0.64 -15.85 19.02
N LEU A 151 0.95 -16.20 17.78
CA LEU A 151 0.86 -15.28 16.66
C LEU A 151 -0.61 -15.18 16.24
N VAL A 152 -1.20 -14.01 16.43
CA VAL A 152 -2.58 -13.71 16.08
C VAL A 152 -2.59 -12.90 14.80
N ALA A 153 -3.19 -13.45 13.75
CA ALA A 153 -3.38 -12.78 12.45
C ALA A 153 -4.86 -12.77 12.09
N GLY A 154 -5.44 -11.59 11.87
CA GLY A 154 -6.88 -11.48 11.63
C GLY A 154 -7.36 -10.09 11.28
N GLN A 155 -8.68 -9.95 11.11
CA GLN A 155 -9.31 -8.69 10.77
C GLN A 155 -9.74 -7.94 12.03
N LEU A 156 -9.43 -6.65 12.10
CA LEU A 156 -9.86 -5.74 13.15
C LEU A 156 -11.37 -5.51 13.03
N VAL A 157 -12.14 -5.98 14.01
CA VAL A 157 -13.60 -5.83 14.04
C VAL A 157 -14.00 -4.52 14.72
N ARG A 158 -13.26 -4.16 15.79
CA ARG A 158 -13.58 -3.01 16.62
C ARG A 158 -12.32 -2.42 17.22
N VAL A 159 -12.29 -1.10 17.30
CA VAL A 159 -11.26 -0.29 17.97
C VAL A 159 -11.97 0.68 18.90
N ASN A 160 -11.73 0.57 20.21
CA ASN A 160 -12.23 1.49 21.22
C ASN A 160 -11.04 2.08 21.99
N GLY A 161 -10.44 3.15 21.47
CA GLY A 161 -9.21 3.70 22.04
C GLY A 161 -8.09 2.65 21.99
N ASN A 162 -7.66 2.17 23.16
CA ASN A 162 -6.59 1.17 23.28
C ASN A 162 -7.10 -0.28 23.24
N GLU A 163 -8.41 -0.54 23.29
CA GLU A 163 -8.92 -1.90 23.22
C GLU A 163 -9.29 -2.27 21.77
N ILE A 164 -8.74 -3.38 21.29
CA ILE A 164 -9.01 -3.94 19.97
C ILE A 164 -9.65 -5.31 20.04
N LEU A 165 -10.59 -5.54 19.12
CA LEU A 165 -11.19 -6.84 18.88
C LEU A 165 -10.78 -7.33 17.50
N VAL A 166 -10.06 -8.45 17.45
CA VAL A 166 -9.55 -9.05 16.22
C VAL A 166 -10.26 -10.37 15.97
N ASN A 167 -10.75 -10.55 14.75
CA ASN A 167 -11.31 -11.81 14.27
C ASN A 167 -10.21 -12.59 13.54
N ALA A 168 -9.62 -13.57 14.21
CA ALA A 168 -8.56 -14.42 13.67
C ALA A 168 -9.16 -15.66 12.95
N ASN A 169 -10.09 -15.42 12.02
CA ASN A 169 -10.77 -16.45 11.22
C ASN A 169 -11.25 -17.67 12.05
N GLY A 170 -11.93 -17.38 13.18
CA GLY A 170 -12.34 -18.39 14.15
C GLY A 170 -12.53 -17.76 15.53
N PRO A 171 -11.54 -17.87 16.43
CA PRO A 171 -11.61 -17.22 17.73
C PRO A 171 -11.55 -15.69 17.59
N ARG A 172 -12.37 -15.00 18.39
CA ARG A 172 -12.27 -13.55 18.57
C ARG A 172 -11.27 -13.26 19.67
N VAL A 173 -10.25 -12.49 19.36
CA VAL A 173 -9.20 -12.10 20.30
C VAL A 173 -9.44 -10.66 20.74
N THR A 174 -9.52 -10.45 22.05
CA THR A 174 -9.58 -9.10 22.64
C THR A 174 -8.21 -8.76 23.20
N ALA A 175 -7.66 -7.62 22.81
CA ALA A 175 -6.34 -7.19 23.28
C ALA A 175 -6.31 -5.69 23.57
N THR A 176 -5.43 -5.32 24.50
CA THR A 176 -5.16 -3.92 24.82
C THR A 176 -3.85 -3.51 24.17
N ILE A 177 -3.83 -2.38 23.46
CA ILE A 177 -2.64 -1.78 22.87
C ILE A 177 -1.91 -0.96 23.94
N ALA A 178 -0.59 -1.07 23.98
CA ALA A 178 0.25 -0.24 24.85
C ALA A 178 0.06 1.27 24.57
N ALA A 179 0.53 2.13 25.47
CA ALA A 179 0.41 3.59 25.30
C ALA A 179 1.18 4.10 24.07
N GLU A 180 2.33 3.47 23.76
CA GLU A 180 3.19 3.80 22.63
C GLU A 180 3.51 2.51 21.85
N PRO A 181 2.60 2.03 20.99
CA PRO A 181 2.84 0.83 20.21
C PRO A 181 3.71 1.12 18.97
N GLU A 182 4.59 0.19 18.62
CA GLU A 182 5.24 0.12 17.32
C GLU A 182 4.26 -0.52 16.32
N ILE A 183 3.69 0.30 15.44
CA ILE A 183 2.75 -0.17 14.41
C ILE A 183 3.44 -0.12 13.05
N ASP A 184 3.80 -1.29 12.55
CA ASP A 184 4.35 -1.49 11.22
C ASP A 184 3.21 -1.63 10.21
N VAL A 185 3.34 -1.02 9.03
CA VAL A 185 2.33 -1.04 7.97
C VAL A 185 2.95 -1.62 6.71
N GLU A 186 2.37 -2.70 6.20
CA GLU A 186 2.76 -3.39 4.97
C GLU A 186 1.55 -3.56 4.04
N LEU A 187 1.31 -2.57 3.17
CA LEU A 187 0.19 -2.60 2.24
C LEU A 187 0.65 -3.10 0.87
N LEU A 188 -0.04 -4.11 0.34
CA LEU A 188 0.14 -4.57 -1.03
C LEU A 188 -0.94 -3.98 -1.92
N GLY A 189 -0.56 -3.56 -3.13
CA GLY A 189 -1.47 -3.20 -4.21
C GLY A 189 -2.05 -1.79 -4.18
N ASP A 190 -1.86 -1.07 -3.08
CA ASP A 190 -2.39 0.29 -2.92
C ASP A 190 -1.29 1.28 -2.55
N TYR A 191 -1.12 2.32 -3.37
CA TYR A 191 -0.22 3.45 -3.13
C TYR A 191 -0.98 4.76 -2.84
N SER A 192 -2.28 4.68 -2.53
CA SER A 192 -3.13 5.83 -2.19
C SER A 192 -2.66 6.59 -0.95
N MET A 193 -1.92 5.93 -0.07
CA MET A 193 -1.46 6.50 1.20
C MET A 193 -0.09 7.18 1.13
N VAL A 194 0.56 7.09 -0.02
CA VAL A 194 1.90 7.63 -0.22
C VAL A 194 1.86 9.17 -0.23
N ARG A 195 2.88 9.80 0.32
CA ARG A 195 3.06 11.25 0.39
C ARG A 195 4.25 11.73 -0.42
N LYS A 196 4.24 13.02 -0.75
CA LYS A 196 5.42 13.69 -1.31
C LYS A 196 6.55 13.64 -0.28
N GLY A 197 7.76 13.32 -0.73
CA GLY A 197 8.91 13.10 0.14
C GLY A 197 9.13 11.64 0.55
N ASP A 198 8.24 10.72 0.17
CA ASP A 198 8.44 9.29 0.45
C ASP A 198 9.51 8.69 -0.47
N THR A 199 10.21 7.69 0.05
CA THR A 199 11.27 7.02 -0.71
C THR A 199 10.68 5.92 -1.58
N VAL A 200 10.91 6.00 -2.89
CA VAL A 200 10.41 5.03 -3.87
C VAL A 200 11.57 4.26 -4.48
N SER A 201 11.49 2.94 -4.42
CA SER A 201 12.36 2.01 -5.15
C SER A 201 11.55 1.35 -6.25
N PHE A 202 12.08 1.33 -7.47
CA PHE A 202 11.31 0.82 -8.61
C PHE A 202 12.18 -0.01 -9.55
N LYS A 203 11.52 -0.94 -10.24
CA LYS A 203 12.12 -1.75 -11.29
C LYS A 203 11.20 -1.74 -12.50
N GLY A 204 11.77 -1.45 -13.66
CA GLY A 204 10.99 -1.30 -14.88
C GLY A 204 11.85 -1.29 -16.13
N ARG A 205 11.25 -0.87 -17.24
CA ARG A 205 11.92 -0.69 -18.54
C ARG A 205 11.85 0.79 -18.90
N ALA A 206 12.99 1.37 -19.25
CA ALA A 206 13.02 2.72 -19.78
C ALA A 206 12.29 2.76 -21.13
N PHE A 207 11.35 3.71 -21.29
CA PHE A 207 10.58 3.88 -22.53
C PHE A 207 11.12 5.07 -23.34
N GLN A 208 11.37 6.20 -22.66
CA GLN A 208 11.94 7.43 -23.21
C GLN A 208 12.89 8.05 -22.18
N LEU A 209 13.64 9.07 -22.59
CA LEU A 209 14.51 9.81 -21.66
C LEU A 209 13.66 10.40 -20.52
N GLY A 210 13.99 10.05 -19.27
CA GLY A 210 13.23 10.49 -18.09
C GLY A 210 11.87 9.80 -17.90
N GLN A 211 11.55 8.76 -18.68
CA GLN A 211 10.30 8.00 -18.53
C GLN A 211 10.54 6.49 -18.49
N ALA A 212 9.92 5.81 -17.52
CA ALA A 212 10.01 4.36 -17.39
C ALA A 212 8.63 3.74 -17.15
N VAL A 213 8.43 2.55 -17.71
CA VAL A 213 7.29 1.69 -17.36
C VAL A 213 7.77 0.76 -16.26
N VAL A 214 7.15 0.82 -15.09
CA VAL A 214 7.57 0.06 -13.90
C VAL A 214 6.67 -1.13 -13.66
N ASP A 215 7.31 -2.29 -13.50
CA ASP A 215 6.66 -3.57 -13.24
C ASP A 215 6.64 -3.88 -11.73
N LYS A 216 7.53 -3.25 -10.94
CA LYS A 216 7.59 -3.36 -9.47
C LYS A 216 7.84 -2.00 -8.82
N VAL A 217 7.10 -1.71 -7.75
CA VAL A 217 7.22 -0.47 -6.98
C VAL A 217 7.21 -0.81 -5.49
N GLU A 218 8.23 -0.34 -4.78
CA GLU A 218 8.34 -0.43 -3.33
C GLU A 218 8.45 1.00 -2.78
N VAL A 219 7.49 1.42 -1.96
CA VAL A 219 7.47 2.75 -1.35
C VAL A 219 7.69 2.59 0.14
N LYS A 220 8.61 3.36 0.70
CA LYS A 220 8.81 3.48 2.15
C LYS A 220 8.38 4.87 2.59
N ALA A 221 7.35 4.93 3.43
CA ALA A 221 6.85 6.15 4.02
C ALA A 221 7.87 6.72 5.00
N THR A 222 8.19 8.00 4.86
CA THR A 222 9.12 8.69 5.75
C THR A 222 8.42 9.16 7.02
N GLU A 223 7.15 9.57 6.88
CA GLU A 223 6.32 10.03 7.99
C GLU A 223 5.35 8.93 8.45
N PRO A 224 5.01 8.88 9.75
CA PRO A 224 4.03 7.94 10.23
C PRO A 224 2.63 8.24 9.68
N PHE A 225 1.88 7.18 9.39
CA PHE A 225 0.48 7.28 9.04
C PHE A 225 -0.35 7.72 10.26
N LYS A 226 -1.16 8.76 10.06
CA LYS A 226 -2.06 9.31 11.07
C LYS A 226 -3.50 9.15 10.62
N ALA A 227 -4.42 9.03 11.57
CA ALA A 227 -5.84 9.03 11.28
C ALA A 227 -6.22 10.28 10.48
N ALA A 228 -7.06 10.13 9.45
CA ALA A 228 -7.75 11.29 8.89
C ALA A 228 -8.62 11.90 9.99
N GLU A 229 -8.46 13.18 10.30
CA GLU A 229 -9.37 13.91 11.18
C GLU A 229 -10.80 13.72 10.64
N GLN A 230 -11.63 12.96 11.37
CA GLN A 230 -13.03 12.81 10.98
C GLN A 230 -13.68 14.19 11.10
N PRO A 231 -14.33 14.71 10.04
CA PRO A 231 -15.16 15.90 10.19
C PRO A 231 -16.25 15.58 11.22
N GLU A 232 -16.39 16.45 12.22
CA GLU A 232 -17.34 16.25 13.31
C GLU A 232 -18.72 15.87 12.74
N PRO A 233 -19.35 14.79 13.23
CA PRO A 233 -20.65 14.38 12.72
C PRO A 233 -21.64 15.52 12.91
N PRO A 234 -22.40 15.93 11.87
CA PRO A 234 -23.32 17.05 11.98
C PRO A 234 -24.31 16.77 13.12
N ALA A 235 -24.34 17.67 14.10
CA ALA A 235 -25.15 17.53 15.30
C ALA A 235 -26.59 17.14 14.92
N LYS A 236 -26.98 15.91 15.28
CA LYS A 236 -28.34 15.41 15.06
C LYS A 236 -29.32 16.33 15.79
N LYS A 237 -30.00 17.22 15.06
CA LYS A 237 -31.12 18.02 15.58
C LYS A 237 -32.15 17.05 16.15
N LYS A 238 -32.29 17.04 17.48
CA LYS A 238 -33.35 16.31 18.19
C LYS A 238 -34.70 16.79 17.66
N ARG A 239 -35.34 16.01 16.80
CA ARG A 239 -36.76 16.18 16.46
C ARG A 239 -37.56 15.90 17.74
N SER A 240 -37.89 16.97 18.45
CA SER A 240 -38.83 16.99 19.56
C SER A 240 -40.14 16.32 19.12
N ARG A 241 -40.36 15.10 19.60
CA ARG A 241 -41.60 14.35 19.48
C ARG A 241 -42.61 15.02 20.41
N ARG A 242 -43.32 16.04 19.89
CA ARG A 242 -44.38 16.73 20.62
C ARG A 242 -45.55 15.76 20.78
N ARG A 243 -45.68 15.22 22.00
CA ARG A 243 -46.90 14.57 22.50
C ARG A 243 -48.11 15.46 22.18
N ARG A 244 -49.11 14.93 21.49
CA ARG A 244 -50.49 15.42 21.50
C ARG A 244 -51.39 14.19 21.68
N ASN A 245 -51.45 13.74 22.93
CA ASN A 245 -52.65 13.09 23.46
C ASN A 245 -53.34 14.16 24.27
N GLU A 246 -54.42 14.71 23.74
CA GLU A 246 -55.48 15.34 24.52
C GLU A 246 -56.77 15.05 23.77
N THR A 247 -57.45 14.03 24.27
CA THR A 247 -58.85 13.68 24.04
C THR A 247 -59.73 14.81 24.55
N PRO A 248 -60.74 15.28 23.81
CA PRO A 248 -61.91 15.89 24.42
C PRO A 248 -63.03 14.84 24.50
N GLU A 249 -63.47 14.55 25.72
CA GLU A 249 -64.77 13.91 25.98
C GLU A 249 -65.92 14.85 25.62
N PRO A 250 -67.11 14.31 25.30
CA PRO A 250 -68.27 15.08 24.87
C PRO A 250 -69.11 15.55 26.07
N SER A 251 -69.58 16.80 26.06
CA SER A 251 -70.69 17.23 26.93
C SER A 251 -71.74 17.97 26.12
N THR A 252 -72.96 17.43 26.23
CA THR A 252 -74.21 17.79 25.61
C THR A 252 -74.83 19.07 26.22
N THR A 253 -75.65 19.73 25.40
CA THR A 253 -76.88 20.50 25.72
C THR A 253 -76.86 21.98 26.12
N GLU A 254 -77.76 22.70 25.42
CA GLU A 254 -78.76 23.68 25.90
C GLU A 254 -78.48 25.20 25.88
N SER A 255 -79.30 25.85 25.03
CA SER A 255 -80.20 26.97 25.34
C SER A 255 -79.81 28.43 25.06
N ALA A 256 -80.79 29.09 24.41
CA ALA A 256 -81.08 30.52 24.28
C ALA A 256 -80.11 31.34 23.41
N GLU A 257 -80.54 32.21 22.49
CA GLU A 257 -81.81 32.92 22.28
C GLU A 257 -81.89 33.36 20.80
#